data_AF-A0A2N3FMS9-F1
#
_entry.id   AF-A0A2N3FMS9-F1
#
_cell.length_a   1.000
_cell.length_b   1.000
_cell.length_c   1.000
_cell.angle_alpha   90.00
_cell.angle_beta   90.00
_cell.angle_gamma   90.00
#
_symmetry.space_group_name_H-M   'P 1'
#
loop_
_entity.id
_entity.type
_entity.pdbx_description
1 polymer ?
#
loop_
_entity_poly.entity_id
_entity_poly.type
_entity_poly.pdbx_seq_one_letter_code
_entity_poly.pdbx_strand_id
1 'polypeptide(L)' 'EPEAIATAWITRHPAQMQVVLGTTTPERVSAAARGADVELTRPEWYELYRAAGHPVP' A
#
# COMPACT_ATOMS: atom_id res chain seq x y z
N GLU A 1 7.70 -7.62 -0.91
CA GLU A 1 7.18 -7.93 0.44
C GLU A 1 5.78 -7.36 0.63
N PRO A 2 4.89 -8.06 1.34
CA PRO A 2 3.52 -7.61 1.59
C PRO A 2 3.42 -6.20 2.19
N GLU A 3 4.36 -5.80 3.04
CA GLU A 3 4.41 -4.46 3.66
C GLU A 3 4.58 -3.32 2.65
N ALA A 4 5.39 -3.55 1.61
CA ALA A 4 5.60 -2.59 0.53
C ALA A 4 4.30 -2.38 -0.27
N ILE A 5 3.58 -3.47 -0.57
CA ILE A 5 2.32 -3.41 -1.32
C ILE A 5 1.23 -2.71 -0.51
N ALA A 6 1.16 -2.95 0.81
CA ALA A 6 0.23 -2.24 1.68
C ALA A 6 0.51 -0.71 1.69
N THR A 7 1.78 -0.33 1.75
CA THR A 7 2.20 1.09 1.70
C THR A 7 1.81 1.72 0.36
N ALA A 8 2.16 1.07 -0.76
CA ALA A 8 1.84 1.51 -2.12
C ALA A 8 0.32 1.66 -2.36
N TRP A 9 -0.47 0.73 -1.80
CA TRP A 9 -1.93 0.79 -1.90
C TRP A 9 -2.50 2.02 -1.19
N ILE A 10 -2.01 2.35 0.01
CA ILE A 10 -2.47 3.57 0.72
C ILE A 10 -2.01 4.84 0.01
N THR A 11 -0.73 4.94 -0.36
CA THR A 11 -0.16 6.16 -0.95
C THR A 11 -0.68 6.45 -2.37
N ARG A 12 -1.16 5.44 -3.09
CA ARG A 12 -1.79 5.62 -4.42
C ARG A 12 -3.09 6.41 -4.38
N HIS A 13 -3.72 6.55 -3.22
CA HIS A 13 -4.97 7.29 -3.08
C HIS A 13 -4.81 8.77 -3.53
N PRO A 14 -5.75 9.33 -4.31
CA PRO A 14 -5.61 10.67 -4.90
C PRO A 14 -5.52 11.82 -3.87
N ALA A 15 -5.94 11.58 -2.63
CA ALA A 15 -5.84 12.56 -1.53
C ALA A 15 -4.43 12.71 -0.93
N GLN A 16 -3.39 12.19 -1.58
CA GLN A 16 -1.99 12.30 -1.15
C GLN A 16 -1.78 11.81 0.29
N MET A 17 -2.19 10.56 0.56
CA MET A 17 -2.11 9.97 1.90
C MET A 17 -0.66 9.80 2.36
N GLN A 18 -0.43 9.97 3.66
CA GLN A 18 0.83 9.68 4.33
C GLN A 18 0.69 8.41 5.20
N VAL A 19 1.56 7.44 4.99
CA VAL A 19 1.61 6.21 5.81
C VAL A 19 2.45 6.46 7.07
N VAL A 20 1.92 6.02 8.22
CA VAL A 20 2.63 6.01 9.51
C VAL A 20 2.89 4.55 9.90
N LEU A 21 4.16 4.21 10.12
CA LEU A 21 4.56 2.84 10.47
C LEU A 21 4.57 2.66 12.00
N GLY A 22 3.85 1.65 12.48
CA GLY A 22 3.75 1.33 13.92
C GLY A 22 4.77 0.32 14.44
N THR A 23 5.80 -0.02 13.65
CA THR A 23 6.80 -1.04 14.01
C THR A 23 8.10 -0.40 14.46
N THR A 24 8.79 -1.04 15.41
CA THR A 24 10.15 -0.67 15.83
C THR A 24 11.22 -1.59 15.23
N THR A 25 10.84 -2.57 14.41
CA THR A 25 11.77 -3.49 13.73
C THR A 25 12.35 -2.82 12.48
N PRO A 26 13.68 -2.56 12.41
CA PRO A 26 14.30 -1.81 11.30
C PRO A 26 14.08 -2.44 9.92
N GLU A 27 14.08 -3.76 9.85
CA GLU A 27 13.88 -4.51 8.60
C GLU A 27 12.46 -4.28 8.06
N ARG A 28 11.47 -4.21 8.95
CA ARG A 28 10.07 -3.94 8.58
C ARG A 28 9.86 -2.50 8.14
N VAL A 29 10.56 -1.55 8.77
CA VAL A 29 10.58 -0.15 8.30
C VAL A 29 11.12 -0.07 6.87
N SER A 30 12.26 -0.71 6.62
CA SER A 30 12.89 -0.74 5.30
C SER A 30 12.02 -1.44 4.25
N ALA A 31 11.36 -2.55 4.63
CA ALA A 31 10.45 -3.26 3.75
C ALA A 31 9.23 -2.42 3.35
N ALA A 32 8.60 -1.72 4.30
CA ALA A 32 7.46 -0.85 4.04
C ALA A 32 7.83 0.39 3.23
N ALA A 33 8.96 1.03 3.55
CA ALA A 33 9.42 2.25 2.89
C ALA A 33 9.61 2.07 1.37
N ARG A 34 10.05 0.89 0.91
CA ARG A 34 10.15 0.57 -0.53
C ARG A 34 8.82 0.69 -1.28
N GLY A 35 7.68 0.61 -0.59
CA GLY A 35 6.36 0.80 -1.19
C GLY A 35 6.05 2.24 -1.61
N ALA A 36 6.78 3.24 -1.09
CA ALA A 36 6.61 4.63 -1.50
C ALA A 36 7.00 4.88 -2.96
N ASP A 37 7.91 4.07 -3.50
CA ASP A 37 8.38 4.15 -4.89
C ASP A 37 7.55 3.27 -5.85
N VAL A 38 6.57 2.53 -5.33
CA VAL A 38 5.72 1.63 -6.12
C VAL A 38 4.44 2.35 -6.50
N GLU A 39 4.28 2.62 -7.80
CA GLU A 39 3.03 3.16 -8.34
C GLU A 39 2.14 2.02 -8.84
N LEU A 40 1.10 1.70 -8.07
CA LEU A 40 0.07 0.76 -8.53
C LEU A 40 -0.76 1.39 -9.65
N THR A 41 -1.02 0.61 -10.69
CA THR A 41 -2.03 0.95 -11.67
C THR A 41 -3.42 0.97 -11.02
N ARG A 42 -4.34 1.71 -11.62
CA ARG A 42 -5.72 1.79 -11.11
C ARG A 42 -6.40 0.41 -11.02
N PRO A 43 -6.25 -0.51 -12.01
CA PRO A 43 -6.76 -1.87 -11.87
C PRO A 43 -6.14 -2.63 -10.69
N GLU A 44 -4.82 -2.64 -10.53
CA GLU A 44 -4.15 -3.32 -9.41
C GLU A 44 -4.62 -2.81 -8.05
N TRP A 45 -4.83 -1.49 -7.94
CA TRP A 45 -5.36 -0.87 -6.74
C TRP A 45 -6.77 -1.38 -6.37
N TYR A 46 -7.65 -1.50 -7.37
CA TYR A 46 -9.00 -2.03 -7.16
C TYR A 46 -9.02 -3.56 -6.98
N GLU A 47 -8.11 -4.29 -7.61
CA GLU A 47 -8.00 -5.75 -7.42
C GLU A 47 -7.66 -6.09 -5.96
N LEU A 48 -6.77 -5.33 -5.31
CA LEU A 48 -6.50 -5.49 -3.88
C LEU A 48 -7.74 -5.23 -3.02
N TYR A 49 -8.54 -4.22 -3.39
CA TYR A 49 -9.79 -3.91 -2.68
C TYR A 49 -10.86 -5.00 -2.88
N ARG A 50 -10.98 -5.55 -4.09
CA ARG A 50 -11.87 -6.69 -4.40
C ARG A 50 -11.44 -7.97 -3.69
N ALA A 51 -10.13 -8.25 -3.67
CA ALA A 51 -9.57 -9.42 -3.00
C ALA A 51 -9.84 -9.40 -1.48
N ALA A 52 -9.98 -8.21 -0.89
CA ALA A 52 -10.44 -8.03 0.50
C ALA A 52 -11.96 -8.27 0.69
N GLY A 53 -12.69 -8.63 -0.36
CA GLY A 53 -14.12 -8.94 -0.33
C GLY A 53 -15.04 -7.73 -0.52
N HIS A 54 -14.51 -6.58 -0.93
CA HIS A 54 -15.33 -5.39 -1.15
C HIS A 54 -15.87 -5.31 -2.58
N PRO A 55 -17.17 -5.02 -2.77
CA PRO A 55 -17.73 -4.80 -4.09
C PRO A 55 -17.22 -3.48 -4.67
N VAL A 56 -16.77 -3.51 -5.93
CA VAL A 56 -16.43 -2.31 -6.71
C VAL A 56 -17.49 -2.17 -7.80
N PRO A 57 -18.15 -1.01 -7.94
CA PRO A 57 -19.11 -0.74 -9.02
C PRO A 57 -18.52 -0.85 -10.43
#